data_AF-A0A353E3J5-F1
#
_entry.id   AF-A0A353E3J5-F1
#
_cell.length_a   1.000
_cell.length_b   1.000
_cell.length_c   1.000
_cell.angle_alpha   90.00
_cell.angle_beta   90.00
_cell.angle_gamma   90.00
#
_symmetry.space_group_name_H-M   'P 1'
#
loop_
_entity.id
_entity.type
_entity.pdbx_description
1 polymer ?
#
loop_
_entity_poly.entity_id
_entity_poly.type
_entity_poly.pdbx_seq_one_letter_code
_entity_poly.pdbx_strand_id
1 'polypeptide(L)'
;MEMFYLCNRKTKTIKILRLMRQMKSNVNKVASYTENVKVALKNGCQWIQLSMNQGTDKEFVDVASSIKNLCDKYHAYLIIEDHVHLVKEVKANGVHLNEKAKVAAARKELGARYLICVDASDREEARRLQEMGADCTNENKLGYKMFEMTVDGRSHVAYA
;
A
#
# COMPACT_ATOMS: atom_id res chain seq x y z
N MET A 1 18.49 22.18 11.38
CA MET A 1 19.81 21.55 11.19
C MET A 1 19.59 20.30 10.38
N GLU A 2 20.16 20.29 9.17
CA GLU A 2 19.95 19.33 8.10
C GLU A 2 20.31 17.88 8.51
N MET A 3 19.61 16.89 7.94
CA MET A 3 20.15 15.54 7.77
C MET A 3 19.64 14.92 6.45
N PHE A 4 20.54 14.91 5.47
CA PHE A 4 20.55 13.99 4.34
C PHE A 4 20.94 12.58 4.80
N TYR A 5 20.36 11.51 4.25
CA TYR A 5 21.07 10.22 4.10
C TYR A 5 20.65 9.45 2.84
N LEU A 6 21.68 9.18 2.04
CA LEU A 6 21.73 8.31 0.86
C LEU A 6 21.80 6.82 1.22
N CYS A 7 21.42 5.99 0.24
CA CYS A 7 21.64 4.55 0.15
C CYS A 7 23.09 4.14 0.50
N ASN A 8 23.26 3.02 1.24
CA ASN A 8 24.53 2.29 1.25
C ASN A 8 24.32 0.78 1.02
N ARG A 9 24.85 0.30 -0.11
CA ARG A 9 24.96 -1.10 -0.50
C ARG A 9 26.13 -1.72 0.29
N LYS A 10 25.90 -2.36 1.45
CA LYS A 10 26.75 -3.47 1.99
C LYS A 10 26.35 -3.97 3.38
N THR A 11 25.71 -3.16 4.21
CA THR A 11 25.35 -3.57 5.58
C THR A 11 23.86 -3.90 5.64
N LYS A 12 23.54 -5.18 5.66
CA LYS A 12 22.19 -5.67 5.96
C LYS A 12 21.71 -4.99 7.26
N THR A 13 20.56 -4.32 7.17
CA THR A 13 19.86 -3.48 8.17
C THR A 13 20.20 -1.98 8.10
N ILE A 14 19.16 -1.11 8.00
CA ILE A 14 18.97 0.12 8.80
C ILE A 14 17.67 0.88 8.42
N LYS A 15 16.93 1.13 9.51
CA LYS A 15 16.00 2.20 9.95
C LYS A 15 14.83 2.69 9.07
N ILE A 16 13.66 2.42 9.66
CA ILE A 16 12.36 3.07 9.53
C ILE A 16 12.51 4.60 9.58
N LEU A 17 11.95 5.29 8.59
CA LEU A 17 11.62 6.71 8.70
C LEU A 17 10.09 6.84 8.70
N ARG A 18 9.51 7.04 9.89
CA ARG A 18 8.09 7.31 10.10
C ARG A 18 7.88 8.81 9.87
N LEU A 19 7.25 9.17 8.75
CA LEU A 19 6.68 10.50 8.54
C LEU A 19 5.19 10.31 8.25
N MET A 20 4.41 10.10 9.32
CA MET A 20 2.97 10.31 9.28
C MET A 20 2.73 11.79 9.53
N ARG A 21 2.38 12.55 8.49
CA ARG A 21 1.79 13.88 8.64
C ARG A 21 0.35 13.78 8.19
N GLN A 22 -0.56 13.59 9.13
CA GLN A 22 -1.98 13.81 8.89
C GLN A 22 -2.17 15.31 8.64
N MET A 23 -2.60 15.66 7.42
CA MET A 23 -3.09 17.00 7.13
C MET A 23 -4.60 16.91 6.90
N LYS A 24 -5.36 17.47 7.84
CA LYS A 24 -6.73 17.89 7.58
C LYS A 24 -6.65 19.23 6.87
N SER A 25 -7.01 19.28 5.60
CA SER A 25 -7.24 20.56 4.92
C SER A 25 -8.25 20.41 3.78
N ASN A 26 -9.12 21.42 3.64
CA ASN A 26 -10.01 21.63 2.50
C ASN A 26 -9.21 22.04 1.25
N VAL A 27 -8.29 21.17 0.81
CA VAL A 27 -7.42 21.38 -0.34
C VAL A 27 -7.56 20.17 -1.26
N ASN A 28 -7.46 20.41 -2.57
CA ASN A 28 -7.53 19.40 -3.63
C ASN A 28 -6.83 18.09 -3.23
N LYS A 29 -7.64 17.05 -2.93
CA LYS A 29 -7.20 15.78 -2.36
C LYS A 29 -6.08 15.13 -3.19
N VAL A 30 -6.21 15.15 -4.52
CA VAL A 30 -5.24 14.53 -5.45
C VAL A 30 -3.84 15.12 -5.29
N ALA A 31 -3.73 16.45 -5.20
CA ALA A 31 -2.43 17.12 -5.07
C ALA A 31 -1.71 16.76 -3.77
N SER A 32 -2.47 16.65 -2.67
CA SER A 32 -1.94 16.28 -1.35
C SER A 32 -1.40 14.85 -1.33
N TYR A 33 -2.18 13.88 -1.83
CA TYR A 33 -1.76 12.48 -1.90
C TYR A 33 -0.52 12.26 -2.76
N THR A 34 -0.50 12.89 -3.94
CA THR A 34 0.55 12.69 -4.94
C THR A 34 1.90 13.23 -4.44
N GLU A 35 1.92 14.35 -3.71
CA GLU A 35 3.18 14.91 -3.20
C GLU A 35 3.78 14.04 -2.09
N ASN A 36 2.96 13.53 -1.17
CA ASN A 36 3.43 12.61 -0.12
C ASN A 36 4.03 11.33 -0.70
N VAL A 37 3.33 10.72 -1.67
CA VAL A 37 3.84 9.54 -2.38
C VAL A 37 5.14 9.85 -3.09
N LYS A 38 5.25 10.98 -3.79
CA LYS A 38 6.46 11.40 -4.47
C LYS A 38 7.65 11.54 -3.50
N VAL A 39 7.43 12.10 -2.31
CA VAL A 39 8.46 12.17 -1.27
C VAL A 39 8.85 10.77 -0.79
N ALA A 40 7.88 9.88 -0.53
CA ALA A 40 8.18 8.51 -0.11
C ALA A 40 8.99 7.74 -1.16
N LEU A 41 8.57 7.81 -2.44
CA LEU A 41 9.24 7.16 -3.57
C LEU A 41 10.67 7.70 -3.78
N LYS A 42 10.88 9.02 -3.68
CA LYS A 42 12.22 9.64 -3.75
C LYS A 42 13.15 9.14 -2.64
N ASN A 43 12.60 8.76 -1.49
CA ASN A 43 13.36 8.20 -0.37
C ASN A 43 13.52 6.66 -0.47
N GLY A 44 13.22 6.07 -1.62
CA GLY A 44 13.43 4.65 -1.90
C GLY A 44 12.31 3.73 -1.40
N CYS A 45 11.12 4.27 -1.10
CA CYS A 45 9.96 3.42 -0.93
C CYS A 45 9.60 2.76 -2.26
N GLN A 46 9.32 1.46 -2.24
CA GLN A 46 9.00 0.66 -3.43
C GLN A 46 7.60 0.04 -3.35
N TRP A 47 6.84 0.36 -2.31
CA TRP A 47 5.52 -0.20 -2.08
C TRP A 47 4.63 0.84 -1.40
N ILE A 48 3.58 1.26 -2.11
CA ILE A 48 2.61 2.24 -1.66
C ILE A 48 1.27 1.55 -1.46
N GLN A 49 0.70 1.68 -0.27
CA GLN A 49 -0.70 1.32 0.01
C GLN A 49 -1.56 2.59 0.04
N LEU A 50 -2.59 2.63 -0.79
CA LEU A 50 -3.60 3.68 -0.79
C LEU A 50 -4.85 3.21 -0.03
N SER A 51 -5.13 3.86 1.09
CA SER A 51 -6.38 3.71 1.85
C SER A 51 -7.12 5.05 1.87
N MET A 52 -8.37 5.05 1.38
CA MET A 52 -9.26 6.20 1.38
C MET A 52 -10.60 5.78 1.97
N ASN A 53 -10.89 6.25 3.18
CA ASN A 53 -12.10 5.88 3.92
C ASN A 53 -13.35 6.65 3.51
N GLN A 54 -13.21 7.66 2.65
CA GLN A 54 -14.27 8.60 2.25
C GLN A 54 -14.06 9.04 0.81
N GLY A 55 -15.16 9.15 0.06
CA GLY A 55 -15.18 9.62 -1.32
C GLY A 55 -15.97 8.68 -2.23
N THR A 56 -16.21 9.13 -3.45
CA THR A 56 -16.80 8.29 -4.51
C THR A 56 -15.73 7.45 -5.21
N ASP A 57 -16.14 6.36 -5.87
CA ASP A 57 -15.25 5.56 -6.72
C ASP A 57 -14.50 6.42 -7.75
N LYS A 58 -15.17 7.44 -8.30
CA LYS A 58 -14.55 8.39 -9.22
C LYS A 58 -13.39 9.15 -8.56
N GLU A 59 -13.60 9.70 -7.38
CA GLU A 59 -12.55 10.40 -6.63
C GLU A 59 -11.40 9.44 -6.26
N PHE A 60 -11.72 8.20 -5.89
CA PHE A 60 -10.73 7.17 -5.60
C PHE A 60 -9.86 6.88 -6.84
N VAL A 61 -10.49 6.64 -8.00
CA VAL A 61 -9.83 6.35 -9.27
C VAL A 61 -8.92 7.51 -9.70
N ASP A 62 -9.37 8.76 -9.54
CA ASP A 62 -8.58 9.95 -9.88
C ASP A 62 -7.29 10.04 -9.04
N VAL A 63 -7.39 9.78 -7.73
CA VAL A 63 -6.23 9.74 -6.82
C VAL A 63 -5.33 8.53 -7.13
N ALA A 64 -5.91 7.34 -7.21
CA ALA A 64 -5.18 6.09 -7.41
C ALA A 64 -4.42 6.08 -8.74
N SER A 65 -5.02 6.61 -9.82
CA SER A 65 -4.37 6.73 -11.13
C SER A 65 -3.18 7.69 -11.09
N SER A 66 -3.30 8.80 -10.34
CA SER A 66 -2.20 9.75 -10.16
C SER A 66 -1.03 9.13 -9.39
N ILE A 67 -1.33 8.39 -8.32
CA ILE A 67 -0.34 7.63 -7.55
C ILE A 67 0.28 6.53 -8.40
N LYS A 68 -0.51 5.80 -9.19
CA LYS A 68 -0.03 4.72 -10.05
C LYS A 68 1.01 5.22 -11.05
N ASN A 69 0.74 6.35 -11.68
CA ASN A 69 1.67 6.99 -12.60
C ASN A 69 3.00 7.39 -11.92
N LEU A 70 2.96 7.75 -10.62
CA LEU A 70 4.19 7.94 -9.86
C LEU A 70 4.88 6.61 -9.58
N CYS A 71 4.17 5.61 -9.06
CA CYS A 71 4.73 4.30 -8.76
C CYS A 71 5.44 3.70 -9.99
N ASP A 72 4.86 3.81 -11.18
CA ASP A 72 5.47 3.33 -12.43
C ASP A 72 6.80 4.00 -12.75
N LYS A 73 6.90 5.32 -12.54
CA LYS A 73 8.14 6.08 -12.77
C LYS A 73 9.26 5.68 -11.82
N TYR A 74 8.92 5.19 -10.62
CA TYR A 74 9.89 4.79 -9.59
C TYR A 74 10.02 3.27 -9.47
N HIS A 75 9.39 2.50 -10.36
CA HIS A 75 9.33 1.04 -10.30
C HIS A 75 8.85 0.50 -8.95
N ALA A 76 7.83 1.16 -8.39
CA ALA A 76 7.19 0.81 -7.13
C ALA A 76 5.84 0.12 -7.37
N TYR A 77 5.41 -0.64 -6.37
CA TYR A 77 4.09 -1.27 -6.34
C TYR A 77 3.05 -0.31 -5.76
N LEU A 78 1.85 -0.32 -6.36
CA LEU A 78 0.65 0.28 -5.79
C LEU A 78 -0.32 -0.83 -5.38
N ILE A 79 -0.69 -0.85 -4.10
CA ILE A 79 -1.77 -1.67 -3.54
C ILE A 79 -2.89 -0.75 -3.09
N ILE A 80 -4.13 -1.08 -3.44
CA ILE A 80 -5.31 -0.32 -2.98
C ILE A 80 -6.04 -1.08 -1.89
N GLU A 81 -6.56 -0.40 -0.90
CA GLU A 81 -7.24 -1.05 0.23
C GLU A 81 -8.71 -1.30 -0.09
N ASP A 82 -9.20 -2.52 0.12
CA ASP A 82 -10.59 -3.00 0.02
C ASP A 82 -11.37 -2.77 -1.29
N HIS A 83 -10.84 -2.00 -2.24
CA HIS A 83 -11.51 -1.70 -3.52
C HIS A 83 -11.14 -2.73 -4.61
N VAL A 84 -11.47 -4.01 -4.38
CA VAL A 84 -11.15 -5.12 -5.29
C VAL A 84 -11.59 -4.82 -6.74
N HIS A 85 -12.80 -4.29 -6.91
CA HIS A 85 -13.39 -4.00 -8.21
C HIS A 85 -12.65 -2.93 -8.99
N LEU A 86 -11.93 -2.02 -8.31
CA LEU A 86 -11.19 -0.93 -8.94
C LEU A 86 -9.75 -1.30 -9.31
N VAL A 87 -9.23 -2.44 -8.84
CA VAL A 87 -7.83 -2.86 -9.06
C VAL A 87 -7.46 -2.84 -10.54
N LYS A 88 -8.36 -3.37 -11.39
CA LYS A 88 -8.16 -3.43 -12.85
C LYS A 88 -8.23 -2.05 -13.49
N GLU A 89 -9.18 -1.22 -13.06
CA GLU A 89 -9.42 0.13 -13.59
C GLU A 89 -8.23 1.04 -13.34
N VAL A 90 -7.74 1.10 -12.09
CA VAL A 90 -6.60 1.93 -11.71
C VAL A 90 -5.26 1.29 -12.04
N LYS A 91 -5.29 0.06 -12.59
CA LYS A 91 -4.13 -0.78 -12.91
C LYS A 91 -3.23 -1.04 -11.70
N ALA A 92 -3.77 -1.07 -10.49
CA ALA A 92 -3.01 -1.38 -9.28
C ALA A 92 -2.35 -2.76 -9.40
N ASN A 93 -1.28 -2.96 -8.65
CA ASN A 93 -0.60 -4.25 -8.59
C ASN A 93 -1.39 -5.27 -7.76
N GLY A 94 -2.30 -4.81 -6.90
CA GLY A 94 -3.10 -5.67 -6.05
C GLY A 94 -3.98 -4.90 -5.08
N VAL A 95 -4.56 -5.66 -4.15
CA VAL A 95 -5.45 -5.18 -3.09
C VAL A 95 -4.94 -5.62 -1.72
N HIS A 96 -5.09 -4.75 -0.70
CA HIS A 96 -5.00 -5.15 0.70
C HIS A 96 -6.41 -5.24 1.26
N LEU A 97 -6.75 -6.38 1.87
CA LEU A 97 -8.08 -6.67 2.39
C LEU A 97 -8.08 -6.52 3.91
N ASN A 98 -9.01 -5.72 4.42
CA ASN A 98 -9.24 -5.61 5.87
C ASN A 98 -10.01 -6.83 6.42
N GLU A 99 -10.71 -7.55 5.56
CA GLU A 99 -11.51 -8.72 5.94
C GLU A 99 -10.94 -10.02 5.35
N LYS A 100 -10.44 -10.89 6.22
CA LYS A 100 -9.93 -12.23 5.92
C LYS A 100 -10.91 -13.09 5.10
N ALA A 101 -12.22 -12.96 5.37
CA ALA A 101 -13.26 -13.69 4.65
C ALA A 101 -13.33 -13.34 3.14
N LYS A 102 -12.84 -12.17 2.73
CA LYS A 102 -12.87 -11.72 1.33
C LYS A 102 -11.75 -12.30 0.46
N VAL A 103 -10.73 -12.92 1.05
CA VAL A 103 -9.53 -13.39 0.32
C VAL A 103 -9.91 -14.31 -0.84
N ALA A 104 -10.72 -15.35 -0.59
CA ALA A 104 -11.12 -16.30 -1.62
C ALA A 104 -11.97 -15.65 -2.74
N ALA A 105 -12.86 -14.73 -2.37
CA ALA A 105 -13.68 -13.98 -3.32
C ALA A 105 -12.84 -13.06 -4.21
N ALA A 106 -11.92 -12.30 -3.60
CA ALA A 106 -10.98 -11.44 -4.32
C ALA A 106 -10.07 -12.25 -5.25
N ARG A 107 -9.58 -13.42 -4.81
CA ARG A 107 -8.78 -14.31 -5.66
C ARG A 107 -9.56 -14.79 -6.87
N LYS A 108 -10.84 -15.14 -6.70
CA LYS A 108 -11.72 -15.53 -7.80
C LYS A 108 -11.93 -14.39 -8.80
N GLU A 109 -12.06 -13.15 -8.33
CA GLU A 109 -12.30 -11.97 -9.17
C GLU A 109 -11.05 -11.49 -9.93
N LEU A 110 -9.91 -11.45 -9.24
CA LEU A 110 -8.66 -10.91 -9.77
C LEU A 110 -7.81 -11.96 -10.50
N GLY A 111 -8.00 -13.24 -10.20
CA GLY A 111 -7.17 -14.33 -10.71
C GLY A 111 -5.75 -14.28 -10.16
N ALA A 112 -4.83 -15.09 -10.71
CA ALA A 112 -3.46 -15.24 -10.20
C ALA A 112 -2.53 -14.04 -10.46
N ARG A 113 -2.97 -13.04 -11.25
CA ARG A 113 -2.12 -11.94 -11.71
C ARG A 113 -1.87 -10.86 -10.66
N TYR A 114 -2.85 -10.61 -9.80
CA TYR A 114 -2.81 -9.49 -8.86
C TYR A 114 -2.45 -9.97 -7.46
N LEU A 115 -1.76 -9.10 -6.74
CA LEU A 115 -1.41 -9.34 -5.35
C LEU A 115 -2.66 -9.21 -4.47
N ILE A 116 -2.82 -10.15 -3.55
CA ILE A 116 -3.83 -10.11 -2.49
C ILE A 116 -3.10 -10.12 -1.16
N CYS A 117 -3.10 -8.99 -0.47
CA CYS A 117 -2.54 -8.84 0.86
C CYS A 117 -3.64 -8.84 1.92
N VAL A 118 -3.33 -9.41 3.08
CA VAL A 118 -4.23 -9.41 4.24
C VAL A 118 -3.39 -9.58 5.51
N ASP A 119 -3.75 -8.90 6.57
CA ASP A 119 -3.03 -9.05 7.83
C ASP A 119 -3.42 -10.35 8.55
N ALA A 120 -2.41 -11.07 9.03
CA ALA A 120 -2.55 -12.24 9.87
C ALA A 120 -2.20 -11.87 11.33
N SER A 121 -2.86 -12.52 12.27
CA SER A 121 -2.62 -12.38 13.70
C SER A 121 -1.49 -13.29 14.19
N ASP A 122 -1.24 -14.39 13.48
CA ASP A 122 -0.16 -15.34 13.73
C ASP A 122 0.22 -16.16 12.48
N ARG A 123 1.24 -17.02 12.63
CA ARG A 123 1.78 -17.90 11.59
C ARG A 123 0.79 -18.93 11.07
N GLU A 124 -0.06 -19.47 11.93
CA GLU A 124 -1.03 -20.48 11.52
C GLU A 124 -2.12 -19.83 10.67
N GLU A 125 -2.57 -18.66 11.07
CA GLU A 125 -3.52 -17.86 10.30
C GLU A 125 -2.92 -17.39 8.97
N ALA A 126 -1.66 -16.95 8.96
CA ALA A 126 -0.97 -16.58 7.72
C ALA A 126 -0.96 -17.73 6.70
N ARG A 127 -0.70 -18.96 7.15
CA ARG A 127 -0.76 -20.16 6.28
C ARG A 127 -2.17 -20.42 5.75
N ARG A 128 -3.20 -20.36 6.60
CA ARG A 128 -4.59 -20.53 6.16
C ARG A 128 -5.00 -19.47 5.13
N LEU A 129 -4.60 -18.22 5.33
CA LEU A 129 -4.89 -17.14 4.38
C LEU A 129 -4.17 -17.34 3.05
N GLN A 130 -2.95 -17.87 3.06
CA GLN A 130 -2.21 -18.25 1.85
C GLN A 130 -2.91 -19.39 1.09
N GLU A 131 -3.41 -20.41 1.79
CA GLU A 131 -4.20 -21.49 1.20
C GLU A 131 -5.52 -20.97 0.57
N MET A 132 -6.11 -19.93 1.15
CA MET A 132 -7.26 -19.23 0.59
C MET A 132 -6.92 -18.33 -0.62
N GLY A 133 -5.62 -18.13 -0.89
CA GLY A 133 -5.13 -17.39 -2.03
C GLY A 133 -4.56 -16.00 -1.72
N ALA A 134 -4.17 -15.67 -0.48
CA ALA A 134 -3.38 -14.48 -0.20
C ALA A 134 -1.91 -14.66 -0.63
N ASP A 135 -1.30 -13.64 -1.24
CA ASP A 135 0.13 -13.65 -1.62
C ASP A 135 1.02 -13.06 -0.52
N CYS A 136 0.47 -12.11 0.24
CA CYS A 136 1.17 -11.31 1.23
C CYS A 136 0.38 -11.29 2.54
N THR A 137 1.08 -11.56 3.62
CA THR A 137 0.62 -11.25 4.97
C THR A 137 1.68 -10.40 5.66
N ASN A 138 1.30 -9.68 6.71
CA ASN A 138 2.22 -8.93 7.58
C ASN A 138 3.35 -9.76 8.20
N GLU A 139 3.26 -11.10 8.19
CA GLU A 139 4.35 -11.98 8.61
C GLU A 139 5.36 -12.31 7.48
N ASN A 140 5.04 -11.94 6.24
CA ASN A 140 5.82 -12.35 5.09
C ASN A 140 7.10 -11.52 4.98
N LYS A 141 8.26 -12.18 5.17
CA LYS A 141 9.63 -11.64 5.17
C LYS A 141 10.11 -11.15 3.79
N LEU A 142 9.26 -10.55 2.98
CA LEU A 142 9.59 -10.16 1.60
C LEU A 142 10.57 -8.99 1.52
N GLY A 143 10.92 -8.36 2.65
CA GLY A 143 11.98 -7.34 2.72
C GLY A 143 11.63 -6.03 1.99
N TYR A 144 10.37 -5.85 1.59
CA TYR A 144 9.89 -4.62 0.99
C TYR A 144 9.63 -3.56 2.06
N LYS A 145 10.11 -2.34 1.83
CA LYS A 145 9.79 -1.17 2.66
C LYS A 145 8.42 -0.64 2.27
N MET A 146 7.40 -1.02 3.05
CA MET A 146 6.02 -0.58 2.86
C MET A 146 5.80 0.83 3.41
N PHE A 147 5.09 1.67 2.64
CA PHE A 147 4.57 2.94 3.10
C PHE A 147 3.04 2.93 2.94
N GLU A 148 2.35 3.13 4.06
CA GLU A 148 0.90 3.22 4.11
C GLU A 148 0.48 4.67 4.30
N MET A 149 -0.51 5.10 3.51
CA MET A 149 -1.08 6.44 3.61
C MET A 149 -2.57 6.33 3.90
N THR A 150 -2.95 6.65 5.13
CA THR A 150 -4.34 6.69 5.60
C THR A 150 -4.81 8.14 5.76
N VAL A 151 -6.03 8.44 5.31
CA VAL A 151 -6.72 9.70 5.62
C VAL A 151 -8.00 9.38 6.39
N ASP A 152 -8.23 10.14 7.47
CA ASP A 152 -9.38 10.06 8.40
C ASP A 152 -9.35 9.02 9.55
N GLY A 153 -8.17 8.68 10.04
CA GLY A 153 -8.01 8.48 11.50
C GLY A 153 -8.23 7.08 12.08
N ARG A 154 -8.16 6.00 11.29
CA ARG A 154 -7.85 4.67 11.86
C ARG A 154 -6.61 4.12 11.17
N SER A 155 -5.48 4.23 11.85
CA SER A 155 -4.23 3.61 11.42
C SER A 155 -4.18 2.20 11.97
N HIS A 156 -4.13 1.21 11.10
CA HIS A 156 -3.64 -0.12 11.47
C HIS A 156 -2.18 -0.18 11.04
N VAL A 157 -1.32 -0.69 11.91
CA VAL A 157 0.13 -0.78 11.69
C VAL A 157 0.44 -2.19 11.25
N ALA A 158 1.26 -2.38 10.20
CA ALA A 158 2.11 -3.56 10.04
C ALA A 158 2.94 -3.52 8.74
N TYR A 159 4.20 -3.95 8.58
CA TYR A 159 5.42 -4.19 9.37
C TYR A 159 6.58 -4.16 8.34
N ALA A 160 7.83 -4.02 8.79
CA ALA A 160 9.05 -4.23 8.00
C ALA A 160 9.52 -5.69 8.07
#